data_AF-A0A933NCL7-F1
#
_entry.id   AF-A0A933NCL7-F1
#
_cell.length_a   1.000
_cell.length_b   1.000
_cell.length_c   1.000
_cell.angle_alpha   90.00
_cell.angle_beta   90.00
_cell.angle_gamma   90.00
#
_symmetry.space_group_name_H-M   'P 1'
#
loop_
_entity.id
_entity.type
_entity.pdbx_description
1 polymer ?
#
loop_
_entity_poly.entity_id
_entity_poly.type
_entity_poly.pdbx_seq_one_letter_code
_entity_poly.pdbx_strand_id
1 'polypeptide(L)'
;MRSPHRLTALDEALGAIRLIRPLISKIRAHDKNLAEQLRDAATSMALNLGEAIGSDPGNHRARLNTASGSANESRAALLTACAWGYVSEAEIVAPDEKLDAVLAKTYRLLNPVRRQKVRGGRSNLDRPEPSVTVARLGMLASGAFGRRAQELDRRFAFTGTCPCLGDRLRSRASGDSSP
;
A
#
# COMPACT_ATOMS: atom_id res chain seq x y z
N MET A 1 -12.03 -19.41 8.81
CA MET A 1 -11.46 -18.31 9.62
C MET A 1 -11.39 -17.05 8.76
N ARG A 2 -11.92 -15.92 9.25
CA ARG A 2 -11.84 -14.62 8.55
C ARG A 2 -10.40 -14.10 8.64
N SER A 3 -9.82 -13.61 7.54
CA SER A 3 -8.46 -13.04 7.58
C SER A 3 -8.45 -11.77 8.45
N PRO A 4 -7.56 -11.64 9.44
CA PRO A 4 -7.52 -10.50 10.37
C PRO A 4 -7.40 -9.17 9.63
N HIS A 5 -6.74 -9.16 8.47
CA HIS A 5 -6.56 -7.97 7.64
C HIS A 5 -7.86 -7.28 7.18
N ARG A 6 -8.98 -8.01 7.04
CA ARG A 6 -10.25 -7.42 6.59
C ARG A 6 -10.83 -6.45 7.60
N LEU A 7 -10.80 -6.81 8.89
CA LEU A 7 -11.25 -5.94 9.98
C LEU A 7 -10.32 -4.73 10.10
N THR A 8 -9.01 -4.96 9.93
CA THR A 8 -8.04 -3.85 10.04
C THR A 8 -8.18 -2.78 8.98
N ALA A 9 -8.77 -3.05 7.81
CA ALA A 9 -8.95 -2.03 6.76
C ALA A 9 -10.09 -1.07 7.12
N LEU A 10 -11.21 -1.60 7.62
CA LEU A 10 -12.33 -0.79 8.12
C LEU A 10 -11.91 0.06 9.32
N ASP A 11 -11.10 -0.50 10.23
CA ASP A 11 -10.59 0.25 11.39
C ASP A 11 -9.72 1.44 10.97
N GLU A 12 -8.83 1.27 9.98
CA GLU A 12 -8.06 2.39 9.43
C GLU A 12 -8.96 3.44 8.77
N ALA A 13 -9.99 3.00 8.02
CA ALA A 13 -10.92 3.91 7.36
C ALA A 13 -11.71 4.75 8.37
N LEU A 14 -12.19 4.14 9.45
CA LEU A 14 -12.83 4.87 10.55
C LEU A 14 -11.83 5.76 11.29
N GLY A 15 -10.56 5.36 11.38
CA GLY A 15 -9.47 6.20 11.88
C GLY A 15 -9.28 7.45 11.02
N ALA A 16 -9.21 7.28 9.69
CA ALA A 16 -9.12 8.37 8.72
C ALA A 16 -10.30 9.34 8.87
N ILE A 17 -11.53 8.83 8.94
CA ILE A 17 -12.74 9.66 9.10
C ILE A 17 -12.68 10.52 10.37
N ARG A 18 -12.20 9.98 11.49
CA ARG A 18 -12.05 10.75 12.75
C ARG A 18 -11.09 11.93 12.60
N LEU A 19 -10.01 11.74 11.84
CA LEU A 19 -9.01 12.78 11.56
C LEU A 19 -9.48 13.79 10.51
N ILE A 20 -10.23 13.34 9.50
CA ILE A 20 -10.79 14.17 8.43
C ILE A 20 -11.94 15.05 8.94
N ARG A 21 -12.74 14.55 9.91
CA ARG A 21 -13.93 15.25 10.44
C ARG A 21 -13.68 16.74 10.78
N PRO A 22 -12.67 17.12 11.58
CA PRO A 22 -12.40 18.53 11.86
C PRO A 22 -11.97 19.33 10.62
N LEU A 23 -11.32 18.70 9.64
CA LEU A 23 -10.87 19.36 8.42
C LEU A 23 -12.03 19.68 7.48
N ILE A 24 -13.06 18.84 7.41
CA ILE A 24 -14.29 19.10 6.64
C ILE A 24 -14.89 20.46 7.01
N SER A 25 -14.95 20.80 8.31
CA SER A 25 -15.48 22.09 8.75
C SER A 25 -14.63 23.27 8.27
N LYS A 26 -13.30 23.12 8.27
CA LYS A 26 -12.37 24.15 7.78
C LYS A 26 -12.50 24.33 6.27
N ILE A 27 -12.45 23.22 5.53
CA ILE A 27 -12.61 23.22 4.08
C ILE A 27 -13.96 23.83 3.69
N ARG A 28 -15.06 23.45 4.36
CA ARG A 28 -16.41 23.95 4.06
C ARG A 28 -16.55 25.47 4.20
N ALA A 29 -15.76 26.11 5.06
CA ALA A 29 -15.76 27.57 5.21
C ALA A 29 -15.25 28.29 3.95
N HIS A 30 -14.45 27.61 3.12
CA HIS A 30 -13.88 28.13 1.88
C HIS A 30 -14.55 27.52 0.63
N ASP A 31 -14.77 26.21 0.65
CA ASP A 31 -15.32 25.44 -0.46
C ASP A 31 -16.26 24.34 0.06
N LYS A 32 -17.56 24.63 0.00
CA LYS A 32 -18.60 23.70 0.40
C LYS A 32 -18.63 22.45 -0.48
N ASN A 33 -18.36 22.57 -1.78
CA ASN A 33 -18.45 21.45 -2.71
C ASN A 33 -17.34 20.43 -2.42
N LEU A 34 -16.09 20.90 -2.31
CA LEU A 34 -14.95 20.05 -1.97
C LEU A 34 -15.13 19.36 -0.62
N ALA A 35 -15.70 20.06 0.37
CA ALA A 35 -16.00 19.48 1.67
C ALA A 35 -17.04 18.35 1.61
N GLU A 36 -18.10 18.50 0.81
CA GLU A 36 -19.07 17.42 0.62
C GLU A 36 -18.47 16.24 -0.18
N GLN A 37 -17.69 16.51 -1.24
CA GLN A 37 -17.00 15.44 -1.98
C GLN A 37 -16.09 14.61 -1.08
N LEU A 38 -15.30 15.27 -0.22
CA LEU A 38 -14.45 14.58 0.75
C LEU A 38 -15.27 13.75 1.76
N ARG A 39 -16.38 14.31 2.26
CA ARG A 39 -17.28 13.60 3.18
C ARG A 39 -17.89 12.36 2.53
N ASP A 40 -18.40 12.51 1.31
CA ASP A 40 -19.10 11.45 0.58
C ASP A 40 -18.13 10.34 0.19
N ALA A 41 -16.95 10.69 -0.32
CA ALA A 41 -15.89 9.74 -0.62
C ALA A 41 -15.43 8.97 0.64
N ALA A 42 -15.17 9.67 1.75
CA ALA A 42 -14.74 9.02 2.98
C ALA A 42 -15.83 8.09 3.55
N THR A 43 -17.10 8.48 3.43
CA THR A 43 -18.25 7.67 3.84
C THR A 43 -18.39 6.42 2.95
N SER A 44 -18.36 6.60 1.62
CA SER A 44 -18.40 5.51 0.65
C SER A 44 -17.29 4.49 0.86
N MET A 45 -16.06 4.95 1.15
CA MET A 45 -14.93 4.10 1.48
C MET A 45 -15.24 3.16 2.67
N ALA A 46 -15.71 3.71 3.79
CA ALA A 46 -16.00 2.92 4.98
C ALA A 46 -17.18 1.95 4.78
N LEU A 47 -18.25 2.39 4.11
CA LEU A 47 -19.42 1.56 3.84
C LEU A 47 -19.06 0.36 2.95
N ASN A 48 -18.34 0.59 1.85
CA ASN A 48 -17.93 -0.50 0.95
C ASN A 48 -16.98 -1.49 1.64
N LEU A 49 -16.07 -1.04 2.51
CA LEU A 49 -15.23 -1.93 3.32
C LEU A 49 -16.06 -2.77 4.30
N GLY A 50 -17.04 -2.16 4.96
CA GLY A 50 -17.96 -2.85 5.87
C GLY A 50 -18.76 -3.94 5.16
N GLU A 51 -19.32 -3.62 4.00
CA GLU A 51 -20.11 -4.56 3.21
C GLU A 51 -19.26 -5.69 2.61
N ALA A 52 -18.02 -5.40 2.22
CA ALA A 52 -17.09 -6.42 1.72
C ALA A 52 -16.86 -7.55 2.74
N ILE A 53 -16.95 -7.29 4.05
CA ILE A 53 -16.72 -8.30 5.10
C ILE A 53 -17.75 -9.44 5.01
N GLY A 54 -18.99 -9.16 4.63
CA GLY A 54 -20.10 -10.13 4.53
C GLY A 54 -20.47 -10.55 3.10
N SER A 55 -19.77 -10.04 2.08
CA SER A 55 -20.13 -10.24 0.67
C SER A 55 -19.65 -11.57 0.09
N ASP A 56 -20.43 -12.12 -0.84
CA ASP A 56 -20.02 -13.23 -1.72
C ASP A 56 -18.79 -12.86 -2.57
N PRO A 57 -18.02 -13.84 -3.08
CA PRO A 57 -16.73 -13.59 -3.73
C PRO A 57 -16.74 -12.56 -4.89
N GLY A 58 -17.80 -12.55 -5.71
CA GLY A 58 -17.95 -11.59 -6.83
C GLY A 58 -18.19 -10.17 -6.32
N ASN A 59 -19.16 -10.02 -5.41
CA ASN A 59 -19.50 -8.73 -4.81
C ASN A 59 -18.36 -8.18 -3.94
N HIS A 60 -17.64 -9.06 -3.23
CA HIS A 60 -16.49 -8.70 -2.42
C HIS A 60 -15.42 -7.94 -3.21
N ARG A 61 -15.03 -8.43 -4.40
CA ARG A 61 -14.02 -7.74 -5.23
C ARG A 61 -14.52 -6.38 -5.71
N ALA A 62 -15.78 -6.30 -6.14
CA ALA A 62 -16.38 -5.04 -6.57
C ALA A 62 -16.39 -3.99 -5.44
N ARG A 63 -16.84 -4.38 -4.24
CA ARG A 63 -16.85 -3.50 -3.05
C ARG A 63 -15.45 -3.03 -2.67
N LEU A 64 -14.45 -3.91 -2.72
CA LEU A 64 -13.06 -3.50 -2.46
C LEU A 64 -12.50 -2.53 -3.51
N ASN A 65 -12.85 -2.70 -4.79
CA ASN A 65 -12.46 -1.74 -5.83
C ASN A 65 -13.10 -0.36 -5.58
N THR A 66 -14.40 -0.33 -5.27
CA THR A 66 -15.10 0.92 -4.93
C THR A 66 -14.49 1.58 -3.69
N ALA A 67 -14.23 0.81 -2.64
CA ALA A 67 -13.55 1.31 -1.44
C ALA A 67 -12.18 1.91 -1.75
N SER A 68 -11.38 1.26 -2.60
CA SER A 68 -10.08 1.77 -3.03
C SER A 68 -10.21 3.06 -3.85
N GLY A 69 -11.23 3.17 -4.70
CA GLY A 69 -11.53 4.38 -5.47
C GLY A 69 -11.88 5.54 -4.54
N SER A 70 -12.84 5.33 -3.63
CA SER A 70 -13.26 6.35 -2.68
C SER A 70 -12.17 6.76 -1.68
N ALA A 71 -11.23 5.85 -1.33
CA ALA A 71 -10.05 6.21 -0.55
C ALA A 71 -9.11 7.15 -1.33
N ASN A 72 -8.87 6.89 -2.62
CA ASN A 72 -8.08 7.76 -3.49
C ASN A 72 -8.76 9.13 -3.71
N GLU A 73 -10.08 9.15 -3.91
CA GLU A 73 -10.86 10.40 -4.00
C GLU A 73 -10.74 11.22 -2.72
N SER A 74 -10.86 10.59 -1.56
CA SER A 74 -10.66 11.25 -0.27
C SER A 74 -9.27 11.85 -0.15
N ARG A 75 -8.23 11.12 -0.59
CA ARG A 75 -6.84 11.57 -0.57
C ARG A 75 -6.63 12.77 -1.51
N ALA A 76 -7.16 12.68 -2.73
CA ALA A 76 -7.09 13.75 -3.71
C ALA A 76 -7.80 15.03 -3.23
N ALA A 77 -8.95 14.90 -2.59
CA ALA A 77 -9.68 16.03 -2.03
C ALA A 77 -8.91 16.73 -0.89
N LEU A 78 -8.25 15.97 0.00
CA LEU A 78 -7.38 16.53 1.05
C LEU A 78 -6.17 17.27 0.48
N LEU A 79 -5.47 16.65 -0.46
CA LEU A 79 -4.31 17.28 -1.12
C LEU A 79 -4.73 18.54 -1.88
N THR A 80 -5.90 18.51 -2.53
CA THR A 80 -6.46 19.68 -3.23
C THR A 80 -6.79 20.80 -2.24
N ALA A 81 -7.42 20.49 -1.11
CA ALA A 81 -7.70 21.48 -0.06
C ALA A 81 -6.41 22.10 0.51
N CYS A 82 -5.35 21.31 0.66
CA CYS A 82 -4.04 21.80 1.07
C CYS A 82 -3.40 22.71 0.00
N ALA A 83 -3.48 22.33 -1.27
CA ALA A 83 -2.96 23.12 -2.39
C ALA A 83 -3.66 24.47 -2.53
N TRP A 84 -4.96 24.54 -2.24
CA TRP A 84 -5.71 25.79 -2.16
C TRP A 84 -5.42 26.61 -0.90
N GLY A 85 -4.73 26.03 0.09
CA GLY A 85 -4.43 26.69 1.36
C GLY A 85 -5.59 26.72 2.37
N TYR A 86 -6.63 25.90 2.18
CA TYR A 86 -7.76 25.80 3.13
C TYR A 86 -7.37 25.07 4.42
N VAL A 87 -6.36 24.22 4.33
CA VAL A 87 -5.73 23.48 5.43
C VAL A 87 -4.22 23.46 5.20
N SER A 88 -3.45 23.34 6.26
CA SER A 88 -1.98 23.27 6.19
C SER A 88 -1.48 21.85 5.92
N GLU A 89 -0.25 21.75 5.42
CA GLU A 89 0.44 20.46 5.21
C GLU A 89 0.49 19.64 6.52
N ALA A 90 0.78 20.30 7.64
CA ALA A 90 0.87 19.65 8.95
C ALA A 90 -0.47 19.00 9.38
N GLU A 91 -1.59 19.59 9.00
CA GLU A 91 -2.92 19.07 9.34
C GLU A 91 -3.30 17.84 8.52
N ILE A 92 -2.75 17.68 7.33
CA ILE A 92 -3.09 16.57 6.43
C ILE A 92 -2.18 15.35 6.57
N VAL A 93 -1.03 15.44 7.26
CA VAL A 93 -0.10 14.30 7.42
C VAL A 93 -0.79 13.06 8.00
N ALA A 94 -1.39 13.19 9.18
CA ALA A 94 -2.02 12.05 9.86
C ALA A 94 -3.22 11.44 9.09
N PRO A 95 -4.17 12.23 8.53
CA PRO A 95 -5.23 11.64 7.72
C PRO A 95 -4.72 11.04 6.41
N ASP A 96 -3.69 11.62 5.76
CA ASP A 96 -3.08 11.06 4.55
C ASP A 96 -2.43 9.69 4.83
N GLU A 97 -1.67 9.56 5.92
CA GLU A 97 -1.08 8.29 6.36
C GLU A 97 -2.15 7.21 6.60
N LYS A 98 -3.30 7.58 7.17
CA LYS A 98 -4.42 6.64 7.36
C LYS A 98 -5.05 6.23 6.04
N LEU A 99 -5.23 7.15 5.10
CA LEU A 99 -5.73 6.83 3.77
C LEU A 99 -4.75 5.93 3.00
N ASP A 100 -3.45 6.18 3.11
CA ASP A 100 -2.41 5.34 2.53
C ASP A 100 -2.44 3.91 3.11
N ALA A 101 -2.61 3.79 4.43
CA ALA A 101 -2.79 2.49 5.09
C ALA A 101 -4.05 1.76 4.60
N VAL A 102 -5.17 2.47 4.39
CA VAL A 102 -6.39 1.88 3.80
C VAL A 102 -6.12 1.37 2.39
N LEU A 103 -5.49 2.18 1.54
CA LEU A 103 -5.14 1.82 0.16
C LEU A 103 -4.23 0.59 0.12
N ALA A 104 -3.18 0.56 0.93
CA ALA A 104 -2.25 -0.56 1.01
C ALA A 104 -2.95 -1.86 1.46
N LYS A 105 -3.85 -1.79 2.46
CA LYS A 105 -4.61 -2.95 2.95
C LYS A 105 -5.61 -3.44 1.90
N THR A 106 -6.33 -2.52 1.26
CA THR A 106 -7.30 -2.84 0.21
C THR A 106 -6.61 -3.47 -1.00
N TYR A 107 -5.45 -2.94 -1.38
CA TYR A 107 -4.61 -3.52 -2.44
C TYR A 107 -4.20 -4.97 -2.14
N ARG A 108 -3.76 -5.25 -0.90
CA ARG A 108 -3.41 -6.63 -0.49
C ARG A 108 -4.61 -7.58 -0.51
N LEU A 109 -5.81 -7.09 -0.18
CA LEU A 109 -7.04 -7.88 -0.26
C LEU A 109 -7.49 -8.15 -1.71
N LEU A 110 -7.28 -7.19 -2.61
CA LEU A 110 -7.56 -7.32 -4.04
C LEU A 110 -6.56 -8.20 -4.78
N ASN A 111 -5.31 -8.25 -4.29
CA ASN A 111 -4.18 -8.95 -4.89
C ASN A 111 -3.58 -9.95 -3.88
N PRO A 112 -4.33 -10.98 -3.47
CA PRO A 112 -3.80 -11.97 -2.56
C PRO A 112 -2.58 -12.64 -3.20
N VAL A 113 -1.45 -12.63 -2.50
CA VAL A 113 -0.25 -13.37 -2.93
C VAL A 113 -0.67 -14.82 -3.14
N ARG A 114 -0.62 -15.30 -4.38
CA ARG A 114 -0.81 -16.73 -4.66
C ARG A 114 0.27 -17.46 -3.87
N ARG A 115 -0.12 -18.09 -2.75
CA ARG A 115 0.76 -19.07 -2.10
C ARG A 115 1.09 -20.10 -3.17
N GLN A 116 2.34 -20.12 -3.61
CA GLN A 116 2.82 -21.15 -4.51
C GLN A 116 2.53 -22.47 -3.78
N LYS A 117 1.69 -23.32 -4.36
CA LYS A 117 1.60 -24.71 -3.92
C LYS A 117 3.02 -25.21 -4.06
N VAL A 118 3.69 -25.50 -2.94
CA VAL A 118 4.83 -26.42 -2.96
C VAL A 118 4.25 -27.67 -3.62
N ARG A 119 4.54 -27.87 -4.90
CA ARG A 119 4.19 -29.12 -5.59
C ARG A 119 4.84 -30.17 -4.71
N GLY A 120 4.03 -31.00 -4.06
CA GLY A 120 4.51 -32.07 -3.21
C GLY A 120 5.56 -32.84 -3.98
N GLY A 121 6.83 -32.59 -3.64
CA GLY A 121 7.89 -33.52 -3.98
C GLY A 121 7.47 -34.80 -3.29
N ARG A 122 7.24 -35.86 -4.07
CA ARG A 122 7.17 -37.21 -3.50
C ARG A 122 8.42 -37.34 -2.62
N SER A 123 8.22 -37.52 -1.32
CA SER A 123 9.30 -37.82 -0.41
C SER A 123 10.08 -39.00 -0.98
N ASN A 124 11.40 -38.88 -1.03
CA ASN A 124 12.33 -39.87 -1.56
C ASN A 124 12.44 -41.13 -0.66
N LEU A 125 11.39 -41.44 0.11
CA LEU A 125 11.38 -42.45 1.17
C LEU A 125 11.02 -43.88 0.70
N ASP A 126 10.73 -44.06 -0.58
CA ASP A 126 10.49 -45.39 -1.19
C ASP A 126 11.63 -45.83 -2.14
N ARG A 127 12.89 -45.47 -1.84
CA ARG A 127 14.02 -46.11 -2.53
C ARG A 127 14.45 -47.33 -1.72
N PRO A 128 14.38 -48.57 -2.26
CA PRO A 128 15.13 -49.67 -1.66
C PRO A 128 16.63 -49.32 -1.74
N GLU A 129 17.31 -49.41 -0.60
CA GLU A 129 18.77 -49.24 -0.47
C GLU A 129 19.50 -50.09 -1.54
N PRO A 130 20.45 -49.53 -2.31
CA PRO A 130 21.25 -50.33 -3.21
C PRO A 130 22.21 -51.20 -2.39
N SER A 131 22.03 -52.51 -2.49
CA SER A 131 22.98 -53.50 -2.00
C SER A 131 24.39 -53.16 -2.49
N VAL A 132 25.32 -53.03 -1.56
CA VAL A 132 26.75 -52.82 -1.82
C VAL A 132 27.25 -53.89 -2.77
N THR A 133 27.61 -53.51 -3.99
CA THR A 133 28.53 -54.29 -4.83
C THR A 133 29.48 -53.32 -5.49
N VAL A 134 30.75 -53.49 -5.11
CA VAL A 134 31.91 -52.74 -5.58
C VAL A 134 32.10 -52.97 -7.07
N ALA A 135 32.15 -51.90 -7.86
CA ALA A 135 32.89 -51.89 -9.12
C ALA A 135 33.36 -50.46 -9.44
N ARG A 136 34.59 -50.42 -9.91
CA ARG A 136 35.54 -49.31 -9.96
C ARG A 136 35.42 -48.55 -11.29
N LEU A 137 35.99 -47.33 -11.31
CA LEU A 137 36.72 -46.69 -12.43
C LEU A 137 36.03 -45.51 -13.18
N GLY A 138 36.77 -44.39 -13.29
CA GLY A 138 36.68 -43.39 -14.37
C GLY A 138 35.90 -42.10 -14.02
N MET A 139 36.50 -41.00 -13.55
CA MET A 139 37.38 -40.04 -14.24
C MET A 139 36.63 -38.96 -15.09
N LEU A 140 36.77 -37.69 -14.63
CA LEU A 140 36.72 -36.40 -15.35
C LEU A 140 35.42 -35.93 -16.05
N ALA A 141 34.91 -34.76 -15.65
CA ALA A 141 34.99 -33.53 -16.45
C ALA A 141 34.15 -32.38 -15.86
N SER A 142 34.80 -31.23 -15.75
CA SER A 142 34.26 -29.91 -15.47
C SER A 142 33.40 -29.36 -16.61
N GLY A 143 32.47 -28.45 -16.29
CA GLY A 143 31.79 -27.57 -17.24
C GLY A 143 30.42 -27.17 -16.71
N ALA A 144 30.23 -25.93 -16.24
CA ALA A 144 29.73 -24.80 -17.04
C ALA A 144 28.23 -25.02 -17.40
N PHE A 145 27.28 -24.12 -17.35
CA PHE A 145 27.18 -22.66 -17.33
C PHE A 145 25.65 -22.44 -17.45
N GLY A 146 25.02 -21.45 -16.81
CA GLY A 146 23.67 -21.10 -17.29
C GLY A 146 22.69 -20.45 -16.33
N ARG A 147 22.98 -19.21 -15.97
CA ARG A 147 22.06 -18.07 -15.79
C ARG A 147 20.55 -18.34 -15.95
N ARG A 148 19.78 -18.01 -14.92
CA ARG A 148 18.42 -17.41 -15.03
C ARG A 148 18.07 -16.64 -13.76
N ALA A 149 18.76 -15.52 -13.56
CA ALA A 149 18.40 -14.48 -12.61
C ALA A 149 18.36 -13.16 -13.37
N GLN A 150 17.20 -12.89 -13.98
CA GLN A 150 16.80 -11.61 -14.57
C GLN A 150 15.36 -11.85 -15.03
N GLU A 151 14.40 -11.18 -14.39
CA GLU A 151 13.30 -10.43 -15.00
C GLU A 151 12.25 -10.18 -13.90
N LEU A 152 11.68 -8.98 -13.88
CA LEU A 152 10.53 -8.52 -13.07
C LEU A 152 10.84 -7.78 -11.76
N ASP A 153 11.68 -6.75 -11.86
CA ASP A 153 11.57 -5.55 -11.02
C ASP A 153 11.35 -4.32 -11.90
N ARG A 154 10.13 -4.17 -12.43
CA ARG A 154 9.66 -2.94 -13.09
C ARG A 154 8.14 -2.89 -13.08
N ARG A 155 7.58 -2.34 -12.00
CA ARG A 155 6.34 -1.54 -11.98
C ARG A 155 6.10 -1.09 -10.54
N PHE A 156 6.07 0.23 -10.35
CA PHE A 156 5.95 0.98 -9.08
C PHE A 156 7.26 1.37 -8.37
N ALA A 157 8.12 2.10 -9.08
CA ALA A 157 8.98 3.10 -8.46
C ALA A 157 8.34 4.48 -8.68
N PHE A 158 7.53 4.92 -7.71
CA PHE A 158 7.27 6.35 -7.52
C PHE A 158 8.27 6.83 -6.46
N THR A 159 9.56 6.86 -6.82
CA THR A 159 10.58 7.60 -6.07
C THR A 159 10.58 9.03 -6.59
N GLY A 160 9.53 9.77 -6.24
CA GLY A 160 9.46 11.21 -6.41
C GLY A 160 9.91 11.89 -5.14
N THR A 161 11.22 11.96 -4.91
CA THR A 161 11.81 12.95 -4.01
C THR A 161 11.39 14.34 -4.48
N CYS A 162 10.66 15.05 -3.63
CA CYS A 162 10.23 16.43 -3.86
C CYS A 162 11.48 17.33 -3.95
N PRO A 163 11.71 18.09 -5.04
CA PRO A 163 12.93 18.90 -5.21
C PRO A 163 13.02 20.13 -4.29
N CYS A 164 12.00 20.44 -3.48
CA CYS A 164 11.96 21.68 -2.70
C CYS A 164 12.60 21.62 -1.30
N LEU A 165 13.12 20.46 -0.88
CA LEU A 165 13.70 20.28 0.46
C LEU A 165 15.24 20.41 0.52
N GLY A 166 15.89 20.81 -0.57
CA GLY A 166 17.36 20.91 -0.67
C GLY A 166 17.99 22.23 -0.21
N ASP A 167 17.25 23.35 -0.18
CA ASP A 167 17.88 24.68 -0.19
C ASP A 167 17.56 25.58 1.02
N ARG A 168 17.15 25.02 2.17
CA ARG A 168 16.81 25.82 3.37
C ARG A 168 17.66 25.58 4.62
N LEU A 169 18.89 25.09 4.45
CA LEU A 169 19.88 24.98 5.54
C LEU A 169 21.26 25.57 5.19
N ARG A 170 21.31 26.63 4.37
CA ARG A 170 22.59 27.31 4.05
C ARG A 170 22.48 28.84 3.90
N SER A 171 21.65 29.51 4.71
CA SER A 171 21.55 30.99 4.70
C SER A 171 21.37 31.66 6.07
N ARG A 172 21.75 31.01 7.18
CA ARG A 172 21.77 31.63 8.53
C ARG A 172 23.16 31.69 9.18
N ALA A 173 24.22 31.85 8.38
CA ALA A 173 25.58 32.05 8.90
C ALA A 173 26.33 33.13 8.09
N SER A 174 25.82 34.36 8.11
CA SER A 174 26.59 35.57 7.75
C SER A 174 25.69 36.80 7.96
N GLY A 175 25.82 37.44 9.12
CA GLY A 175 25.08 38.66 9.42
C GLY A 175 25.23 39.07 10.87
N ASP A 176 26.47 39.27 11.32
CA ASP A 176 26.73 40.03 12.54
C ASP A 176 28.01 40.86 12.32
N SER A 177 27.82 42.14 11.98
CA SER A 177 28.79 43.23 12.16
C SER A 177 28.14 44.58 11.77
N SER A 178 28.17 45.50 12.74
CA SER A 178 28.19 46.98 12.60
C SER A 178 26.86 47.72 12.76
N PRO A 179 26.89 48.99 13.23
CA PRO A 179 28.04 49.89 13.46
C PRO A 179 28.66 49.87 14.86
#